data_AF-A0A5B9FVM9-F1
#
_entry.id   AF-A0A5B9FVM9-F1
#
_cell.length_a   1.000
_cell.length_b   1.000
_cell.length_c   1.000
_cell.angle_alpha   90.00
_cell.angle_beta   90.00
_cell.angle_gamma   90.00
#
_symmetry.space_group_name_H-M   'P 1'
#
loop_
_entity.id
_entity.type
_entity.pdbx_description
1 polymer ?
#
loop_
_entity_poly.entity_id
_entity_poly.type
_entity_poly.pdbx_seq_one_letter_code
_entity_poly.pdbx_strand_id
1 'polypeptide(L)'
;MDIVRLLQLMAEDHNLIYHYGKKAALNLLEGSVNAGETYLLHEFTNRKSEYNNSGTRIMAHQYTGKFFLVKQSDFDQQYFAERDTAQAGKYATNIEPLLTVFETLGNRLSAKDYTVSQWENIDVTDALDANMDGLLCSYSVTIPVKYDINQ
;
A
#
# COMPACT_ATOMS: atom_id res chain seq x y z
N MET A 1 -10.39 14.96 0.96
CA MET A 1 -9.05 14.41 1.28
C MET A 1 -8.71 13.40 0.18
N ASP A 2 -7.50 13.46 -0.39
CA ASP A 2 -7.04 12.59 -1.49
C ASP A 2 -6.47 11.27 -0.96
N ILE A 3 -6.56 10.18 -1.73
CA ILE A 3 -6.09 8.84 -1.31
C ILE A 3 -4.59 8.79 -1.01
N VAL A 4 -3.77 9.60 -1.70
CA VAL A 4 -2.31 9.65 -1.45
C VAL A 4 -2.05 10.14 -0.03
N ARG A 5 -2.75 11.19 0.41
CA ARG A 5 -2.61 11.71 1.78
C ARG A 5 -3.21 10.78 2.80
N LEU A 6 -4.30 10.09 2.44
CA LEU A 6 -4.91 9.12 3.33
C LEU A 6 -3.97 7.94 3.59
N LEU A 7 -3.38 7.35 2.54
CA LEU A 7 -2.40 6.26 2.68
C LEU A 7 -1.14 6.72 3.43
N GLN A 8 -0.67 7.94 3.21
CA GLN A 8 0.42 8.52 4.00
C GLN A 8 0.09 8.55 5.49
N LEU A 9 -1.04 9.12 5.88
CA LEU A 9 -1.45 9.21 7.29
C LEU A 9 -1.60 7.82 7.92
N MET A 10 -2.19 6.88 7.18
CA MET A 10 -2.35 5.52 7.67
C MET A 10 -1.00 4.79 7.82
N ALA A 11 -0.03 5.06 6.95
CA ALA A 11 1.33 4.56 7.07
C ALA A 11 2.03 5.12 8.31
N GLU A 12 1.99 6.45 8.50
CA GLU A 12 2.58 7.14 9.64
C GLU A 12 2.00 6.63 10.98
N ASP A 13 0.68 6.44 11.05
CA ASP A 13 0.00 5.91 12.25
C ASP A 13 0.39 4.46 12.58
N HIS A 14 0.93 3.71 11.61
CA HIS A 14 1.44 2.35 11.80
C HIS A 14 2.97 2.28 11.84
N ASN A 15 3.65 3.42 11.97
CA ASN A 15 5.11 3.53 11.94
C ASN A 15 5.73 2.92 10.66
N LEU A 16 5.05 3.07 9.52
CA LEU A 16 5.57 2.65 8.21
C LEU A 16 6.24 3.84 7.50
N ILE A 17 7.33 3.58 6.81
CA ILE A 17 8.01 4.58 5.98
C ILE A 17 7.25 4.74 4.65
N TYR A 18 6.66 5.91 4.42
CA TYR A 18 5.85 6.18 3.24
C TYR A 18 6.65 6.89 2.14
N HIS A 19 6.59 6.35 0.92
CA HIS A 19 7.09 7.01 -0.28
C HIS A 19 6.05 6.99 -1.39
N TYR A 20 5.99 8.05 -2.20
CA TYR A 20 5.08 8.16 -3.34
C TYR A 20 5.85 8.53 -4.60
N GLY A 21 5.70 7.74 -5.67
CA GLY A 21 6.49 7.94 -6.88
C GLY A 21 6.19 6.96 -8.00
N LYS A 22 6.85 7.14 -9.15
CA LYS A 22 6.93 6.08 -10.17
C LYS A 22 7.81 4.93 -9.66
N LYS A 23 7.58 3.70 -10.12
CA LYS A 23 8.39 2.52 -9.74
C LYS A 23 9.90 2.77 -9.81
N ALA A 24 10.36 3.37 -10.91
CA ALA A 24 11.78 3.66 -11.10
C ALA A 24 12.37 4.61 -10.04
N ALA A 25 11.58 5.50 -9.44
CA ALA A 25 12.03 6.35 -8.34
C ALA A 25 12.01 5.58 -7.00
N LEU A 26 11.03 4.70 -6.82
CA LEU A 26 10.92 3.85 -5.63
C LEU A 26 12.04 2.78 -5.59
N ASN A 27 12.53 2.34 -6.75
CA ASN A 27 13.69 1.46 -6.86
C ASN A 27 14.98 2.12 -6.34
N LEU A 28 15.13 3.44 -6.46
CA LEU A 28 16.35 4.16 -6.06
C LEU A 28 16.49 4.32 -4.53
N LEU A 29 15.55 3.79 -3.75
CA LEU A 29 15.59 3.88 -2.29
C LEU A 29 16.71 3.03 -1.66
N GLU A 30 17.43 2.21 -2.44
CA GLU A 30 18.58 1.36 -2.03
C GLU A 30 19.55 2.03 -1.06
N GLY A 31 19.85 3.33 -1.23
CA GLY A 31 20.79 4.05 -0.35
C GLY A 31 20.26 4.45 1.03
N SER A 32 18.98 4.18 1.32
CA SER A 32 18.26 4.64 2.52
C SER A 32 17.47 3.55 3.23
N VAL A 33 17.59 2.29 2.80
CA VAL A 33 16.82 1.18 3.37
C VAL A 33 17.49 0.70 4.66
N ASN A 34 16.84 0.97 5.80
CA ASN A 34 17.25 0.42 7.08
C ASN A 34 16.65 -0.98 7.29
N ALA A 35 17.49 -1.90 7.78
CA ALA A 35 17.04 -3.23 8.19
C ALA A 35 16.01 -3.13 9.33
N GLY A 36 14.92 -3.91 9.23
CA GLY A 36 13.85 -3.95 10.23
C GLY A 36 12.71 -2.93 10.02
N GLU A 37 12.91 -1.91 9.19
CA GLU A 37 11.86 -0.97 8.82
C GLU A 37 10.87 -1.57 7.81
N THR A 38 9.62 -1.13 7.88
CA THR A 38 8.58 -1.50 6.91
C THR A 38 8.20 -0.30 6.07
N TYR A 39 8.15 -0.51 4.76
CA TYR A 39 7.93 0.55 3.78
C TYR A 39 6.57 0.39 3.12
N LEU A 40 5.86 1.51 2.95
CA LEU A 40 4.71 1.63 2.05
C LEU A 40 5.14 2.47 0.84
N LEU A 41 5.46 1.79 -0.26
CA LEU A 41 5.94 2.40 -1.50
C LEU A 41 4.77 2.53 -2.48
N HIS A 42 4.14 3.69 -2.48
CA HIS A 42 2.93 3.97 -3.22
C HIS A 42 3.23 4.45 -4.64
N GLU A 43 2.78 3.69 -5.63
CA GLU A 43 2.89 4.09 -7.03
C GLU A 43 1.91 5.23 -7.37
N PHE A 44 2.14 5.91 -8.49
CA PHE A 44 1.23 6.95 -8.95
C PHE A 44 -0.20 6.46 -9.09
N THR A 45 -1.11 7.18 -8.45
CA THR A 45 -2.53 6.88 -8.44
C THR A 45 -3.22 7.42 -9.69
N ASN A 46 -4.04 6.58 -10.34
CA ASN A 46 -4.99 7.03 -11.33
C ASN A 46 -6.22 7.65 -10.67
N ARG A 47 -6.69 8.78 -11.21
CA ARG A 47 -7.80 9.56 -10.65
C ARG A 47 -8.85 9.78 -11.73
N LYS A 48 -10.09 9.38 -11.45
CA LYS A 48 -11.23 9.61 -12.32
C LYS A 48 -12.31 10.35 -11.55
N SER A 49 -12.78 11.47 -12.09
CA SER A 49 -13.89 12.22 -11.50
C SER A 49 -15.22 11.57 -11.88
N GLU A 50 -16.10 11.41 -10.90
CA GLU A 50 -17.49 11.02 -11.10
C GLU A 50 -18.36 12.27 -11.02
N TYR A 51 -19.19 12.51 -12.04
CA TYR A 51 -20.08 13.66 -12.08
C TYR A 51 -21.50 13.29 -11.63
N ASN A 52 -22.26 14.28 -11.19
CA ASN A 52 -23.70 14.12 -11.03
C ASN A 52 -24.38 13.81 -12.38
N ASN A 53 -25.65 13.39 -12.33
CA ASN A 53 -26.40 12.98 -13.52
C ASN A 53 -26.49 14.07 -14.61
N SER A 54 -26.42 15.35 -14.23
CA SER A 54 -26.44 16.48 -15.17
C SER A 54 -25.06 16.85 -15.73
N GLY A 55 -23.97 16.20 -15.29
CA GLY A 55 -22.60 16.49 -15.72
C GLY A 55 -22.07 17.85 -15.26
N THR A 56 -22.77 18.56 -14.38
CA THR A 56 -22.45 19.94 -13.99
C THR A 56 -21.49 20.01 -12.80
N ARG A 57 -21.34 18.91 -12.06
CA ARG A 57 -20.57 18.90 -10.81
C ARG A 57 -19.95 17.54 -10.55
N ILE A 58 -18.70 17.54 -10.09
CA ILE A 58 -18.01 16.33 -9.59
C ILE A 58 -18.62 15.94 -8.24
N MET A 59 -19.03 14.70 -8.05
CA MET A 59 -19.60 14.22 -6.80
C MET A 59 -18.62 13.34 -6.02
N ALA A 60 -17.70 12.67 -6.72
CA ALA A 60 -16.71 11.81 -6.12
C ALA A 60 -15.46 11.69 -7.01
N HIS A 61 -14.39 11.16 -6.45
CA HIS A 61 -13.24 10.70 -7.21
C HIS A 61 -13.05 9.21 -7.00
N GLN A 62 -12.96 8.48 -8.10
CA GLN A 62 -12.51 7.11 -8.12
C GLN A 62 -10.99 7.09 -8.26
N TYR A 63 -10.35 6.38 -7.34
CA TYR A 63 -8.92 6.19 -7.28
C TYR A 63 -8.57 4.74 -7.52
N THR A 64 -7.64 4.48 -8.43
CA THR A 64 -7.05 3.15 -8.60
C THR A 64 -5.54 3.23 -8.59
N GLY A 65 -4.90 2.25 -7.97
CA GLY A 65 -3.45 2.27 -7.83
C GLY A 65 -2.90 1.01 -7.19
N LYS A 66 -1.58 1.03 -7.00
CA LYS A 66 -0.82 -0.03 -6.38
C LYS A 66 0.17 0.53 -5.39
N PHE A 67 0.51 -0.25 -4.38
CA PHE A 67 1.62 0.05 -3.50
C PHE A 67 2.31 -1.24 -3.07
N PHE A 68 3.60 -1.15 -2.77
CA PHE A 68 4.30 -2.22 -2.08
C PHE A 68 4.21 -1.97 -0.58
N LEU A 69 3.89 -3.01 0.18
CA LEU A 69 4.06 -3.06 1.63
C LEU A 69 5.14 -4.09 1.91
N VAL A 70 6.35 -3.63 2.17
CA VAL A 70 7.54 -4.50 2.08
C VAL A 70 8.60 -4.18 3.13
N LYS A 71 9.47 -5.14 3.38
CA LYS A 71 10.67 -5.02 4.22
C LYS A 71 11.89 -5.41 3.41
N GLN A 72 13.05 -4.90 3.82
CA GLN A 72 14.33 -5.38 3.28
C GLN A 72 14.50 -6.87 3.61
N SER A 73 14.96 -7.65 2.63
CA SER A 73 15.12 -9.09 2.77
C SER A 73 16.58 -9.52 2.66
N ASP A 74 16.88 -10.66 3.27
CA ASP A 74 18.14 -11.40 3.10
C ASP A 74 17.98 -12.38 1.92
N PHE A 75 18.82 -12.22 0.90
CA PHE A 75 18.81 -13.09 -0.28
C PHE A 75 19.02 -14.57 0.05
N ASP A 76 19.83 -14.87 1.06
CA ASP A 76 20.24 -16.24 1.38
C ASP A 76 19.22 -16.97 2.29
N GLN A 77 18.21 -16.24 2.80
CA GLN A 77 17.14 -16.82 3.60
C GLN A 77 16.19 -17.66 2.73
N GLN A 78 15.85 -18.86 3.21
CA GLN A 78 14.86 -19.74 2.57
C GLN A 78 13.46 -19.11 2.55
N TYR A 79 12.63 -19.49 1.57
CA TYR A 79 11.29 -18.93 1.42
C TYR A 79 10.32 -19.39 2.52
N PHE A 80 10.32 -20.69 2.85
CA PHE A 80 9.42 -21.28 3.82
C PHE A 80 10.18 -22.27 4.75
N ALA A 81 9.61 -23.44 5.06
CA ALA A 81 10.20 -24.45 5.95
C ALA A 81 10.80 -25.65 5.17
N GLU A 82 11.36 -25.42 3.99
CA GLU A 82 11.73 -26.50 3.07
C GLU A 82 12.97 -27.31 3.48
N ARG A 83 13.78 -26.80 4.41
CA ARG A 83 15.08 -27.40 4.80
C ARG A 83 15.11 -28.02 6.20
N ASP A 84 13.96 -28.18 6.85
CA ASP A 84 13.90 -28.68 8.24
C ASP A 84 14.81 -27.87 9.20
N THR A 85 14.98 -26.58 8.88
CA THR A 85 15.80 -25.65 9.65
C THR A 85 14.96 -25.09 10.79
N ALA A 86 15.57 -24.95 11.97
CA ALA A 86 14.90 -24.36 13.13
C ALA A 86 14.60 -22.85 12.97
N GLN A 87 14.97 -22.24 11.83
CA GLN A 87 14.78 -20.82 11.54
C GLN A 87 13.54 -20.57 10.69
N ALA A 88 12.80 -19.52 11.03
CA ALA A 88 11.66 -19.06 10.25
C ALA A 88 12.10 -18.57 8.85
N GLY A 89 11.38 -18.98 7.80
CA GLY A 89 11.62 -18.53 6.43
C GLY A 89 11.15 -17.09 6.16
N LYS A 90 11.42 -16.60 4.94
CA LYS A 90 11.01 -15.26 4.46
C LYS A 90 9.52 -15.00 4.64
N TYR A 91 8.66 -16.00 4.42
CA TYR A 91 7.21 -15.83 4.61
C TYR A 91 6.87 -15.42 6.04
N ALA A 92 7.27 -16.22 7.04
CA ALA A 92 6.92 -15.98 8.44
C ALA A 92 7.56 -14.70 9.01
N THR A 93 8.72 -14.31 8.49
CA THR A 93 9.48 -13.15 8.98
C THR A 93 9.09 -11.84 8.29
N ASN A 94 8.90 -11.86 6.98
CA ASN A 94 8.75 -10.66 6.15
C ASN A 94 7.34 -10.48 5.60
N ILE A 95 6.60 -11.55 5.30
CA ILE A 95 5.32 -11.49 4.59
C ILE A 95 4.13 -11.60 5.55
N GLU A 96 4.08 -12.65 6.38
CA GLU A 96 2.96 -12.95 7.28
C GLU A 96 2.60 -11.77 8.21
N PRO A 97 3.56 -11.08 8.86
CA PRO A 97 3.21 -9.92 9.69
C PRO A 97 2.57 -8.77 8.92
N LEU A 98 2.86 -8.65 7.63
CA LEU A 98 2.34 -7.58 6.77
C LEU A 98 0.89 -7.84 6.33
N LEU A 99 0.41 -9.09 6.37
CA LEU A 99 -0.99 -9.41 6.11
C LEU A 99 -1.91 -8.73 7.14
N THR A 100 -1.54 -8.75 8.42
CA THR A 100 -2.29 -8.07 9.48
C THR A 100 -2.27 -6.54 9.29
N VAL A 101 -1.13 -5.98 8.89
CA VAL A 101 -1.02 -4.55 8.58
C VAL A 101 -1.92 -4.20 7.40
N PHE A 102 -1.87 -4.96 6.32
CA PHE A 102 -2.70 -4.77 5.12
C PHE A 102 -4.20 -4.81 5.45
N GLU A 103 -4.63 -5.78 6.24
CA GLU A 103 -6.02 -5.90 6.70
C GLU A 103 -6.44 -4.68 7.52
N THR A 104 -5.59 -4.24 8.45
CA THR A 104 -5.85 -3.07 9.30
C THR A 104 -6.01 -1.80 8.48
N LEU A 105 -5.14 -1.59 7.49
CA LEU A 105 -5.24 -0.45 6.56
C LEU A 105 -6.55 -0.49 5.75
N GLY A 106 -6.94 -1.67 5.25
CA GLY A 106 -8.18 -1.87 4.50
C GLY A 106 -9.44 -1.58 5.34
N ASN A 107 -9.49 -2.11 6.56
CA ASN A 107 -10.60 -1.90 7.49
C ASN A 107 -10.73 -0.42 7.90
N ARG A 108 -9.63 0.31 7.97
CA ARG A 108 -9.65 1.75 8.25
C ARG A 108 -10.24 2.58 7.09
N LEU A 109 -10.02 2.14 5.84
CA LEU A 109 -10.64 2.74 4.67
C LEU A 109 -12.15 2.53 4.63
N SER A 110 -12.62 1.32 4.96
CA SER A 110 -14.04 0.96 4.95
C SER A 110 -14.84 1.61 6.09
N ALA A 111 -14.18 2.00 7.19
CA ALA A 111 -14.80 2.70 8.32
C ALA A 111 -15.15 4.19 8.05
N LYS A 112 -15.03 4.66 6.81
CA LYS A 112 -15.35 6.03 6.37
C LYS A 112 -16.54 6.01 5.39
N ASP A 113 -17.03 7.19 5.00
CA ASP A 113 -18.00 7.35 3.89
C ASP A 113 -17.37 7.05 2.51
N TYR A 114 -16.41 6.11 2.44
CA TYR A 114 -15.67 5.76 1.24
C TYR A 114 -16.12 4.38 0.75
N THR A 115 -16.12 4.19 -0.56
CA THR A 115 -16.48 2.91 -1.16
C THR A 115 -15.21 2.21 -1.62
N VAL A 116 -14.83 1.13 -0.95
CA VAL A 116 -13.72 0.27 -1.37
C VAL A 116 -14.29 -0.82 -2.29
N SER A 117 -13.95 -0.76 -3.58
CA SER A 117 -14.38 -1.76 -4.58
C SER A 117 -13.30 -2.81 -4.88
N GLN A 118 -12.05 -2.54 -4.51
CA GLN A 118 -10.94 -3.49 -4.59
C GLN A 118 -9.92 -3.19 -3.49
N TRP A 119 -9.50 -4.23 -2.78
CA TRP A 119 -8.42 -4.20 -1.80
C TRP A 119 -7.78 -5.60 -1.76
N GLU A 120 -6.81 -5.83 -2.64
CA GLU A 120 -6.17 -7.13 -2.82
C GLU A 120 -4.66 -7.03 -2.64
N ASN A 121 -4.04 -8.16 -2.32
CA ASN A 121 -2.59 -8.28 -2.28
C ASN A 121 -2.14 -9.61 -2.90
N ILE A 122 -0.88 -9.64 -3.32
CA ILE A 122 -0.15 -10.87 -3.61
C ILE A 122 1.19 -10.82 -2.86
N ASP A 123 1.67 -11.98 -2.47
CA ASP A 123 3.01 -12.14 -1.89
C ASP A 123 4.06 -11.83 -2.95
N VAL A 124 5.10 -11.10 -2.57
CA VAL A 124 6.25 -10.81 -3.41
C VAL A 124 7.54 -11.07 -2.64
N THR A 125 8.51 -11.65 -3.33
CA THR A 125 9.88 -11.84 -2.83
C THR A 125 10.87 -11.27 -3.84
N ASP A 126 12.03 -10.85 -3.34
CA ASP A 126 13.11 -10.25 -4.14
C ASP A 126 12.58 -9.13 -5.08
N ALA A 127 11.62 -8.35 -4.57
CA ALA A 127 10.97 -7.29 -5.30
C ALA A 127 11.82 -6.02 -5.29
N LEU A 128 11.71 -5.25 -6.38
CA LEU A 128 12.48 -4.00 -6.60
C LEU A 128 13.99 -4.29 -6.68
N ASP A 129 14.78 -3.25 -6.95
CA ASP A 129 16.23 -3.40 -7.05
C ASP A 129 16.85 -3.66 -5.66
N ALA A 130 16.21 -3.13 -4.61
CA ALA A 130 16.66 -3.19 -3.22
C ALA A 130 16.37 -4.52 -2.47
N ASN A 131 15.99 -5.59 -3.18
CA ASN A 131 15.68 -6.91 -2.60
C ASN A 131 14.70 -6.87 -1.41
N MET A 132 13.44 -6.60 -1.71
CA MET A 132 12.41 -6.48 -0.68
C MET A 132 11.39 -7.61 -0.76
N ASP A 133 10.96 -8.10 0.40
CA ASP A 133 9.90 -9.09 0.53
C ASP A 133 8.68 -8.46 1.19
N GLY A 134 7.49 -8.95 0.85
CA GLY A 134 6.24 -8.52 1.46
C GLY A 134 5.08 -8.69 0.51
N LEU A 135 4.31 -7.61 0.32
CA LEU A 135 3.07 -7.61 -0.42
C LEU A 135 3.11 -6.57 -1.56
N LEU A 136 2.63 -6.96 -2.74
CA LEU A 136 2.18 -6.02 -3.76
C LEU A 136 0.65 -5.88 -3.65
N CYS A 137 0.21 -4.69 -3.27
CA CYS A 137 -1.18 -4.39 -3.01
C CYS A 137 -1.80 -3.60 -4.18
N SER A 138 -3.03 -3.93 -4.56
CA SER A 138 -3.83 -3.18 -5.53
C SER A 138 -5.13 -2.68 -4.88
N TYR A 139 -5.54 -1.46 -5.22
CA TYR A 139 -6.74 -0.85 -4.66
C TYR A 139 -7.60 -0.13 -5.68
N SER A 140 -8.90 -0.06 -5.38
CA SER A 140 -9.90 0.78 -6.04
C SER A 140 -10.82 1.37 -4.98
N VAL A 141 -10.77 2.68 -4.79
CA VAL A 141 -11.52 3.40 -3.75
C VAL A 141 -12.21 4.62 -4.35
N THR A 142 -13.50 4.78 -4.08
CA THR A 142 -14.25 5.99 -4.41
C THR A 142 -14.43 6.83 -3.15
N ILE A 143 -14.02 8.11 -3.24
CA ILE A 143 -14.12 9.08 -2.16
C ILE A 143 -15.07 10.21 -2.59
N PRO A 144 -16.20 10.42 -1.88
CA PRO A 144 -17.10 11.53 -2.16
C PRO A 144 -16.43 12.89 -1.93
N VAL A 145 -16.74 13.85 -2.80
CA VAL A 145 -16.39 15.25 -2.58
C VAL A 145 -17.36 15.83 -1.54
N LYS A 146 -16.84 16.22 -0.38
CA LYS A 146 -17.63 16.95 0.61
C LYS A 146 -17.79 18.39 0.14
N TYR A 147 -19.04 18.84 0.12
CA TYR A 147 -19.40 20.22 -0.15
C TYR A 147 -20.02 20.81 1.09
N ASP A 148 -19.45 21.89 1.59
CA ASP A 148 -20.10 22.67 2.64
C ASP A 148 -21.35 23.33 2.05
N ILE A 149 -22.51 22.94 2.57
CA ILE A 149 -23.81 23.49 2.18
C ILE A 149 -24.05 24.77 2.97
N ASN A 150 -23.18 25.77 2.82
CA ASN A 150 -23.38 27.10 3.38
C ASN A 150 -22.91 28.15 2.37
N GLN A 151 -23.80 28.47 1.42
CA GLN A 151 -23.84 29.74 0.71
C GLN A 151 -25.30 30.19 0.60
#